data_AF-A0AAP8SVD4-F1
#
_entry.id   AF-A0AAP8SVD4-F1
#
_cell.length_a   1.000
_cell.length_b   1.000
_cell.length_c   1.000
_cell.angle_alpha   90.00
_cell.angle_beta   90.00
_cell.angle_gamma   90.00
#
_symmetry.space_group_name_H-M   'P 1'
#
loop_
_entity.id
_entity.type
_entity.pdbx_description
1 polymer ?
#
loop_
_entity_poly.entity_id
_entity_poly.type
_entity_poly.pdbx_seq_one_letter_code
_entity_poly.pdbx_strand_id
1 'polypeptide(L)'
;MKILTAGTLAIGLTLSFNTMATNALDSLSIESIKQNMTTEQIQSVLDDWKAEQLSLVERKVEAMSDTAPYIERKKYVLLRIDQEYNNLNKALGL
;
A
#
# COMPACT_ATOMS: atom_id res chain seq x y z
N MET A 1 -6.36 2.19 43.48
CA MET A 1 -5.73 1.16 42.62
C MET A 1 -6.80 0.20 42.12
N LYS A 2 -7.14 0.26 40.83
CA LYS A 2 -7.22 -0.88 39.91
C LYS A 2 -7.81 -0.40 38.59
N ILE A 3 -6.94 -0.48 37.59
CA ILE A 3 -7.09 -0.14 36.19
C ILE A 3 -7.83 -1.30 35.52
N LEU A 4 -8.78 -1.02 34.64
CA LEU A 4 -9.27 -1.97 33.63
C LEU A 4 -9.38 -1.17 32.31
N THR A 5 -8.24 -0.93 31.66
CA THR A 5 -7.73 -1.67 30.48
C THR A 5 -8.68 -1.69 29.29
N ALA A 6 -8.33 -0.82 28.34
CA ALA A 6 -8.32 -1.06 26.89
C ALA A 6 -9.56 -1.75 26.31
N GLY A 7 -10.55 -0.94 25.94
CA GLY A 7 -11.48 -1.31 24.88
C GLY A 7 -10.72 -1.37 23.56
N THR A 8 -10.22 -2.56 23.23
CA THR A 8 -9.67 -2.88 21.92
C THR A 8 -10.80 -2.75 20.89
N LEU A 9 -10.91 -1.58 20.26
CA LEU A 9 -11.65 -1.42 19.01
C LEU A 9 -10.87 -2.21 17.96
N ALA A 10 -11.18 -3.50 17.85
CA ALA A 10 -10.79 -4.32 16.72
C ALA A 10 -11.57 -3.81 15.49
N ILE A 11 -11.12 -2.70 14.92
CA ILE A 11 -11.53 -2.29 13.58
C ILE A 11 -10.77 -3.23 12.64
N GLY A 12 -11.35 -4.42 12.42
CA GLY A 12 -10.94 -5.32 11.36
C GLY A 12 -11.27 -4.67 10.02
N LEU A 13 -10.47 -3.69 9.60
CA LEU A 13 -10.43 -3.24 8.23
C LEU A 13 -9.76 -4.35 7.42
N THR A 14 -10.51 -5.40 7.11
CA THR A 14 -10.14 -6.33 6.04
C THR A 14 -10.30 -5.58 4.73
N LEU A 15 -9.34 -4.71 4.43
CA LEU A 15 -9.21 -4.07 3.12
C LEU A 15 -8.85 -5.18 2.15
N SER A 16 -9.90 -5.80 1.61
CA SER A 16 -9.78 -6.79 0.56
C SER A 16 -9.43 -6.02 -0.71
N PHE A 17 -8.13 -5.82 -0.94
CA PHE A 17 -7.57 -5.20 -2.14
C PHE A 17 -7.67 -6.15 -3.34
N ASN A 18 -8.89 -6.61 -3.67
CA ASN A 18 -9.12 -7.32 -4.92
C ASN A 18 -9.08 -6.31 -6.06
N THR A 19 -7.91 -6.17 -6.70
CA THR A 19 -7.68 -5.91 -8.15
C THR A 19 -8.51 -4.85 -8.91
N MET A 20 -9.29 -4.00 -8.23
CA MET A 20 -10.01 -2.83 -8.74
C MET A 20 -10.11 -1.71 -7.69
N ALA A 21 -9.10 -1.58 -6.83
CA ALA A 21 -9.02 -0.52 -5.82
C ALA A 21 -7.99 0.54 -6.24
N THR A 22 -8.28 1.26 -7.31
CA THR A 22 -7.69 2.60 -7.49
C THR A 22 -8.12 3.53 -6.34
N ASN A 23 -9.22 3.26 -5.62
CA ASN A 23 -9.86 4.30 -4.82
C ASN A 23 -10.04 4.07 -3.30
N ALA A 24 -9.40 3.09 -2.64
CA ALA A 24 -9.54 2.99 -1.18
C ALA A 24 -8.66 4.03 -0.45
N LEU A 25 -7.41 4.20 -0.88
CA LEU A 25 -6.55 5.33 -0.47
C LEU A 25 -6.93 6.63 -1.18
N ASP A 26 -7.50 6.61 -2.41
CA ASP A 26 -7.99 7.86 -3.02
C ASP A 26 -9.28 8.39 -2.38
N SER A 27 -10.06 7.54 -1.68
CA SER A 27 -11.30 7.96 -1.02
C SER A 27 -11.09 8.63 0.35
N LEU A 28 -9.93 8.41 0.97
CA LEU A 28 -9.55 9.02 2.24
C LEU A 28 -8.44 10.03 1.98
N SER A 29 -8.68 11.30 2.31
CA SER A 29 -7.62 12.30 2.21
C SER A 29 -6.42 11.87 3.08
N ILE A 30 -5.22 12.25 2.67
CA ILE A 30 -3.99 12.03 3.45
C ILE A 30 -4.14 12.57 4.89
N GLU A 31 -4.82 13.71 5.04
CA GLU A 31 -5.19 14.27 6.35
C GLU A 31 -6.03 13.30 7.18
N SER A 32 -7.06 12.70 6.58
CA SER A 32 -7.93 11.73 7.26
C SER A 32 -7.17 10.47 7.69
N ILE A 33 -6.23 9.99 6.86
CA ILE A 33 -5.39 8.83 7.21
C ILE A 33 -4.53 9.17 8.42
N LYS A 34 -3.83 10.31 8.39
CA LYS A 34 -2.99 10.78 9.50
C LYS A 34 -3.75 11.00 10.80
N GLN A 35 -5.03 11.41 10.72
CA GLN A 35 -5.87 11.65 11.90
C GLN A 35 -6.43 10.38 12.54
N ASN A 36 -6.58 9.30 11.77
CA ASN A 36 -7.27 8.08 12.23
C ASN A 36 -6.33 6.89 12.43
N MET A 37 -5.08 6.96 11.98
CA MET A 37 -4.10 5.89 12.08
C MET A 37 -2.81 6.39 12.71
N THR A 38 -2.16 5.55 13.52
CA THR A 38 -0.81 5.85 14.00
C THR A 38 0.21 5.67 12.87
N THR A 39 1.37 6.31 13.01
CA THR A 39 2.51 6.15 12.11
C THR A 39 2.84 4.68 11.85
N GLU A 40 2.85 3.85 12.90
CA GLU A 40 3.15 2.42 12.79
C GLU A 40 2.07 1.65 12.01
N GLN A 41 0.80 2.01 12.18
CA GLN A 41 -0.30 1.41 11.42
C GLN A 41 -0.23 1.80 9.94
N ILE A 42 0.08 3.07 9.65
CA ILE A 42 0.25 3.54 8.28
C ILE A 42 1.43 2.82 7.62
N GLN A 43 2.57 2.72 8.32
CA GLN A 43 3.76 2.02 7.83
C GLN A 43 3.46 0.55 7.54
N SER A 44 2.79 -0.16 8.46
CA SER A 44 2.41 -1.56 8.26
C SER A 44 1.53 -1.75 7.02
N VAL A 45 0.55 -0.87 6.82
CA VAL A 45 -0.34 -0.93 5.64
C VAL A 45 0.44 -0.66 4.34
N LEU A 46 1.37 0.29 4.34
CA LEU A 46 2.22 0.56 3.17
C LEU A 46 3.16 -0.59 2.86
N ASP A 47 3.71 -1.24 3.87
CA ASP A 47 4.60 -2.39 3.71
C ASP A 47 3.84 -3.59 3.14
N ASP A 48 2.64 -3.87 3.67
CA ASP A 48 1.74 -4.91 3.15
C ASP A 48 1.36 -4.64 1.69
N TRP A 49 1.00 -3.39 1.38
CA TRP A 49 0.71 -2.97 0.00
C TRP A 49 1.93 -3.20 -0.90
N LYS A 50 3.13 -2.80 -0.48
CA LYS A 50 4.36 -3.01 -1.28
C LYS A 50 4.61 -4.49 -1.51
N ALA A 51 4.46 -5.32 -0.48
CA ALA A 51 4.63 -6.77 -0.59
C ALA A 51 3.63 -7.38 -1.57
N GLU A 52 2.37 -6.96 -1.52
CA GLU A 52 1.35 -7.37 -2.48
C GLU A 52 1.73 -6.97 -3.92
N GLN A 53 2.12 -5.70 -4.13
CA GLN A 53 2.53 -5.24 -5.46
C GLN A 53 3.73 -6.02 -6.01
N LEU A 54 4.71 -6.35 -5.16
CA LEU A 54 5.86 -7.17 -5.52
C LEU A 54 5.46 -8.59 -5.92
N SER A 55 4.47 -9.19 -5.23
CA SER A 55 3.95 -10.52 -5.58
C SER A 55 3.27 -10.56 -6.96
N LEU A 56 2.80 -9.40 -7.45
CA LEU A 56 2.10 -9.25 -8.72
C LEU A 56 3.02 -8.86 -9.89
N VAL A 57 4.32 -8.67 -9.66
CA VAL A 57 5.27 -8.17 -10.68
C VAL A 57 5.23 -9.00 -11.96
N GLU A 58 5.27 -10.34 -11.83
CA GLU A 58 5.27 -11.24 -12.98
C GLU A 58 4.04 -11.05 -13.87
N ARG A 59 2.85 -11.08 -13.25
CA ARG A 59 1.58 -10.85 -13.93
C ARG A 59 1.52 -9.47 -14.59
N LYS A 60 2.03 -8.43 -13.92
CA LYS A 60 2.09 -7.07 -14.47
C LYS A 60 2.99 -7.01 -15.69
N VAL A 61 4.15 -7.66 -15.67
CA VAL A 61 5.09 -7.72 -16.80
C VAL A 61 4.49 -8.47 -18.00
N GLU A 62 3.78 -9.57 -17.74
CA GLU A 62 3.11 -10.35 -18.79
C GLU A 62 1.94 -9.59 -19.43
N ALA A 63 1.23 -8.76 -18.66
CA ALA A 63 0.12 -7.95 -19.15
C ALA A 63 0.55 -6.72 -19.96
N MET A 64 1.84 -6.37 -19.97
CA MET A 64 2.35 -5.24 -20.76
C MET A 64 2.33 -5.57 -22.25
N SER A 65 1.73 -4.68 -23.05
CA SER A 65 1.61 -4.84 -24.50
C SER A 65 2.82 -4.32 -25.29
N ASP A 66 3.92 -3.97 -24.63
CA ASP A 66 5.11 -3.40 -25.28
C ASP A 66 6.07 -4.49 -25.82
N THR A 67 7.02 -4.07 -26.65
CA THR A 67 8.02 -4.94 -27.29
C THR A 67 9.37 -4.97 -26.58
N ALA A 68 9.52 -4.31 -25.43
CA ALA A 68 10.76 -4.28 -24.68
C ALA A 68 11.10 -5.68 -24.14
N PRO A 69 12.40 -5.99 -23.95
CA PRO A 69 12.81 -7.24 -23.33
C PRO A 69 12.17 -7.43 -21.95
N TYR A 70 11.80 -8.66 -21.62
CA TYR A 70 11.14 -9.00 -20.35
C TYR A 70 11.90 -8.45 -19.12
N ILE A 71 13.24 -8.51 -19.12
CA ILE A 71 14.06 -8.00 -18.01
C ILE A 71 13.92 -6.48 -17.81
N GLU A 72 13.80 -5.72 -18.90
CA GLU A 72 13.61 -4.26 -18.85
C GLU A 72 12.21 -3.90 -18.37
N ARG A 73 11.18 -4.62 -18.84
CA ARG A 73 9.81 -4.48 -18.34
C ARG A 73 9.73 -4.76 -16.85
N LYS A 74 10.35 -5.85 -16.39
CA LYS A 74 10.40 -6.22 -14.97
C LYS A 74 11.09 -5.14 -14.13
N LYS A 75 12.23 -4.63 -14.60
CA LYS A 75 12.93 -3.51 -13.95
C LYS A 75 12.05 -2.26 -13.86
N TYR A 76 11.33 -1.94 -14.93
CA TYR A 76 10.38 -0.82 -14.94
C TYR A 76 9.27 -0.98 -13.91
N VAL A 77 8.64 -2.16 -13.84
CA VAL A 77 7.57 -2.43 -12.86
C VAL A 77 8.08 -2.32 -11.43
N LEU A 78 9.25 -2.88 -11.14
CA LEU A 78 9.88 -2.78 -9.81
C LEU A 78 10.17 -1.31 -9.43
N LEU A 79 10.75 -0.54 -10.36
CA LEU A 79 11.03 0.88 -10.15
C LEU A 79 9.76 1.67 -9.86
N ARG A 80 8.66 1.39 -10.58
CA ARG A 80 7.36 2.04 -10.35
C ARG A 80 6.82 1.75 -8.96
N ILE A 81 6.87 0.50 -8.51
CA ILE A 81 6.42 0.11 -7.17
C ILE A 81 7.23 0.87 -6.10
N ASP A 82 8.55 0.94 -6.24
CA ASP A 82 9.40 1.67 -5.30
C ASP A 82 9.12 3.18 -5.31
N GLN A 83 8.90 3.77 -6.48
CA GLN A 83 8.55 5.18 -6.60
C GLN A 83 7.20 5.49 -5.93
N GLU A 84 6.19 4.67 -6.18
CA GLU A 84 4.86 4.83 -5.58
C GLU A 84 4.91 4.67 -4.06
N TYR A 85 5.64 3.66 -3.55
CA TYR A 85 5.88 3.48 -2.12
C TYR A 85 6.52 4.71 -1.47
N ASN A 86 7.59 5.23 -2.07
CA ASN A 86 8.31 6.39 -1.55
C ASN A 86 7.48 7.67 -1.60
N ASN A 87 6.67 7.84 -2.65
CA ASN A 87 5.74 8.96 -2.77
C ASN A 87 4.68 8.91 -1.68
N LEU A 88 4.11 7.72 -1.42
CA LEU A 88 3.13 7.52 -0.35
C LEU A 88 3.73 7.79 1.03
N ASN A 89 4.92 7.24 1.34
CA ASN A 89 5.64 7.54 2.59
C ASN A 89 5.80 9.06 2.78
N LYS A 90 6.34 9.75 1.77
CA LYS A 90 6.55 11.20 1.82
C LYS A 90 5.24 11.96 2.02
N ALA A 91 4.18 11.59 1.33
CA ALA A 91 2.89 12.26 1.43
C ALA A 91 2.24 12.01 2.81
N LEU A 92 2.43 10.82 3.35
CA LEU A 92 1.99 10.40 4.68
C LEU A 92 2.90 10.89 5.82
N GLY A 93 4.00 11.58 5.51
CA GLY A 93 4.90 12.19 6.50
C GLY A 93 5.73 11.17 7.27
N LEU A 94 6.04 10.03 6.63
CA LEU A 94 6.91 8.96 7.14
C LEU A 94 8.35 9.16 6.67
#